data_AF-A0A1H8TIM1-F1
#
_entry.id   AF-A0A1H8TIM1-F1
#
_cell.length_a   1.000
_cell.length_b   1.000
_cell.length_c   1.000
_cell.angle_alpha   90.00
_cell.angle_beta   90.00
_cell.angle_gamma   90.00
#
_symmetry.space_group_name_H-M   'P 1'
#
loop_
_entity.id
_entity.type
_entity.pdbx_description
1 polymer ?
#
loop_
_entity_poly.entity_id
_entity_poly.type
_entity_poly.pdbx_seq_one_letter_code
_entity_poly.pdbx_strand_id
1 'polypeptide(L)' 'MKNIEQVLAQLEQAADPEQAVKALVLAEGGTWVDPDGTPGIVEIQLAGLRGIGPSVAAAVDDWMQQARTPHHAEHERFA' A
#
# COMPACT_ATOMS: atom_id res chain seq x y z
N MET A 1 -2.22 -6.56 -13.84
CA MET A 1 -1.63 -6.50 -12.49
C MET A 1 -0.50 -5.51 -12.55
N LYS A 2 -0.55 -4.40 -11.81
CA LYS A 2 0.56 -3.44 -11.78
C LYS A 2 1.66 -4.00 -10.88
N ASN A 3 2.92 -3.80 -11.25
CA ASN A 3 4.03 -4.15 -10.36
C ASN A 3 4.25 -3.03 -9.32
N ILE A 4 5.02 -3.32 -8.27
CA ILE A 4 5.27 -2.39 -7.15
C ILE A 4 5.83 -1.05 -7.65
N GLU A 5 6.76 -1.07 -8.60
CA GLU A 5 7.38 0.14 -9.16
C GLU A 5 6.37 1.04 -9.88
N GLN A 6 5.46 0.47 -10.68
CA GLN A 6 4.41 1.21 -11.37
C GLN A 6 3.41 1.83 -10.40
N VAL A 7 3.04 1.10 -9.34
CA VAL A 7 2.16 1.60 -8.29
C VAL A 7 2.85 2.74 -7.54
N LEU A 8 4.10 2.55 -7.09
CA LEU A 8 4.87 3.55 -6.37
C LEU A 8 5.01 4.84 -7.19
N ALA A 9 5.41 4.76 -8.47
CA ALA A 9 5.55 5.92 -9.33
C ALA A 9 4.22 6.69 -9.49
N GLN A 10 3.09 5.98 -9.55
CA GLN A 10 1.77 6.63 -9.61
C GLN A 10 1.42 7.33 -8.29
N LEU A 11 1.71 6.72 -7.14
CA LEU A 11 1.44 7.32 -5.83
C LEU A 11 2.32 8.54 -5.56
N GLU A 12 3.59 8.52 -5.97
CA GLU A 12 4.51 9.66 -5.81
C GLU A 12 4.12 10.88 -6.65
N GLN A 13 3.38 10.68 -7.74
CA GLN A 13 2.86 11.75 -8.60
C GLN A 13 1.44 12.19 -8.22
N ALA A 14 0.77 11.47 -7.32
CA ALA A 14 -0.60 11.79 -6.94
C ALA A 14 -0.64 13.02 -6.02
N ALA A 15 -1.55 13.94 -6.32
CA ALA A 15 -1.84 15.06 -5.40
C ALA A 15 -2.46 14.58 -4.08
N ASP A 16 -3.13 13.42 -4.12
CA ASP A 16 -3.72 12.72 -2.98
C ASP A 16 -3.40 11.22 -3.08
N PRO A 17 -2.30 10.78 -2.42
CA PRO A 17 -1.90 9.38 -2.42
C PRO A 17 -2.96 8.44 -1.81
N GLU A 18 -3.76 8.90 -0.85
CA GLU A 18 -4.79 8.08 -0.21
C GLU A 18 -5.92 7.75 -1.18
N GLN A 19 -6.41 8.75 -1.92
CA GLN A 19 -7.42 8.53 -2.96
C GLN A 19 -6.87 7.71 -4.12
N ALA A 20 -5.59 7.91 -4.48
CA ALA A 20 -4.94 7.11 -5.52
C ALA A 20 -4.85 5.63 -5.12
N VAL A 21 -4.46 5.32 -3.87
CA VAL A 21 -4.45 3.95 -3.35
C VAL A 21 -5.84 3.35 -3.35
N LYS A 22 -6.86 4.07 -2.85
CA LYS A 22 -8.26 3.61 -2.88
C LYS A 22 -8.69 3.22 -4.29
N ALA A 23 -8.43 4.08 -5.26
CA ALA A 23 -8.77 3.82 -6.66
C ALA A 23 -8.06 2.58 -7.22
N LEU A 24 -6.79 2.38 -6.86
CA LEU A 24 -6.01 1.22 -7.29
C LEU A 24 -6.50 -0.08 -6.67
N VAL A 25 -6.76 -0.11 -5.36
CA VAL A 25 -7.34 -1.26 -4.67
C VAL A 25 -8.65 -1.68 -5.32
N LEU A 26 -9.55 -0.74 -5.58
CA LEU A 26 -10.84 -1.01 -6.24
C LEU A 26 -10.65 -1.48 -7.69
N ALA A 27 -9.72 -0.89 -8.45
CA ALA A 27 -9.43 -1.29 -9.82
C ALA A 27 -8.85 -2.71 -9.93
N GLU A 28 -8.17 -3.20 -8.89
CA GLU A 28 -7.69 -4.58 -8.79
C GLU A 28 -8.73 -5.56 -8.22
N GLY A 29 -9.97 -5.11 -8.01
CA GLY A 29 -11.07 -5.92 -7.47
C GLY A 29 -11.03 -6.10 -5.95
N GLY A 30 -10.18 -5.33 -5.26
CA GLY A 30 -10.14 -5.26 -3.81
C GLY A 30 -11.34 -4.51 -3.22
N THR A 31 -11.43 -4.52 -1.90
CA THR A 31 -12.45 -3.79 -1.14
C THR A 31 -11.81 -2.64 -0.39
N TRP A 32 -12.53 -1.51 -0.31
CA TRP A 32 -12.13 -0.38 0.51
C TRP A 32 -13.18 -0.14 1.59
N VAL A 33 -12.74 -0.02 2.84
CA VAL A 33 -13.60 0.32 3.97
C VAL A 33 -13.15 1.69 4.46
N ASP A 34 -14.03 2.68 4.34
CA ASP A 34 -13.76 4.01 4.84
C ASP A 34 -13.75 3.98 6.39
N PRO A 35 -12.74 4.59 7.05
CA PRO A 35 -12.71 4.65 8.51
C PRO A 35 -13.94 5.39 9.04
N ASP A 36 -14.60 4.81 10.05
CA ASP A 36 -15.80 5.38 10.67
C ASP A 36 -15.48 6.30 11.87
N GLY A 37 -14.20 6.66 12.03
CA GLY A 37 -13.69 7.44 13.17
C GLY A 37 -13.34 6.59 14.40
N THR A 38 -13.54 5.27 14.35
CA THR A 38 -13.09 4.38 15.42
C THR A 38 -11.56 4.28 15.42
N PRO A 39 -10.89 4.46 16.58
CA PRO A 39 -9.46 4.24 16.69
C PRO A 39 -9.11 2.78 16.34
N GLY A 40 -8.10 2.60 15.49
CA GLY A 40 -7.73 1.26 15.04
C GLY A 40 -6.47 1.25 14.19
N ILE A 41 -6.15 0.07 13.69
CA ILE A 41 -5.09 -0.13 12.71
C ILE A 41 -5.74 -0.26 11.33
N VAL A 42 -5.23 0.52 10.39
CA VAL A 42 -5.54 0.44 8.96
C VAL A 42 -4.47 -0.41 8.29
N GLU A 43 -4.92 -1.34 7.45
CA GLU A 43 -4.05 -2.13 6.58
C GLU A 43 -4.44 -1.87 5.13
N ILE A 44 -3.44 -1.61 4.29
CA ILE A 44 -3.56 -1.46 2.85
C ILE A 44 -2.76 -2.59 2.21
N GLN A 45 -3.44 -3.46 1.46
CA GLN A 45 -2.79 -4.50 0.69
C GLN A 45 -2.89 -4.18 -0.80
N LEU A 46 -1.75 -3.99 -1.46
CA LEU A 46 -1.69 -3.63 -2.88
C LEU A 46 -0.40 -4.14 -3.51
N ALA A 47 -0.50 -4.71 -4.72
CA ALA A 47 0.63 -5.26 -5.47
C ALA A 47 1.53 -6.24 -4.68
N GLY A 48 0.95 -6.99 -3.74
CA GLY A 48 1.67 -7.97 -2.91
C GLY A 48 2.39 -7.41 -1.69
N LEU A 49 2.34 -6.10 -1.46
CA LEU A 49 2.85 -5.44 -0.25
C LEU A 49 1.72 -5.04 0.70
N ARG A 50 2.04 -4.94 1.99
CA ARG A 50 1.14 -4.46 3.04
C ARG A 50 1.68 -3.16 3.62
N GLY A 51 0.87 -2.13 3.69
CA GLY A 51 1.12 -0.94 4.49
C GLY A 51 0.24 -0.93 5.72
N ILE A 52 0.79 -0.62 6.90
CA ILE A 52 0.06 -0.67 8.17
C ILE A 52 0.28 0.64 8.94
N GLY A 53 -0.79 1.21 9.47
CA GLY A 53 -0.70 2.41 10.30
C GLY A 53 -1.96 2.72 11.10
N PRO A 54 -1.92 3.67 12.05
CA PRO A 54 -3.09 4.10 12.82
C PRO A 54 -4.10 4.93 12.02
N SER A 55 -3.84 5.20 10.73
CA SER A 55 -4.69 5.94 9.82
C SER A 55 -4.44 5.48 8.38
N VAL A 56 -5.32 5.86 7.44
CA VAL A 56 -5.12 5.62 6.01
C VAL A 56 -3.81 6.27 5.54
N ALA A 57 -3.59 7.55 5.85
CA ALA A 57 -2.34 8.24 5.57
C ALA A 57 -1.11 7.46 6.03
N ALA A 58 -1.09 6.99 7.28
CA ALA A 58 0.06 6.27 7.83
C ALA A 58 0.26 4.89 7.17
N ALA A 59 -0.82 4.19 6.84
CA ALA A 59 -0.74 2.92 6.12
C ALA A 59 -0.25 3.12 4.66
N VAL A 60 -0.65 4.20 4.00
CA VAL A 60 -0.16 4.57 2.66
C VAL A 60 1.34 4.92 2.73
N ASP A 61 1.74 5.73 3.69
CA ASP A 61 3.15 6.09 3.90
C ASP A 61 4.00 4.84 4.15
N ASP A 62 3.55 3.94 5.03
CA ASP A 62 4.24 2.67 5.30
C ASP A 62 4.36 1.80 4.04
N TRP A 63 3.27 1.65 3.26
CA TRP A 63 3.31 0.93 1.98
C TRP A 63 4.35 1.54 1.03
N MET A 64 4.39 2.87 0.90
CA MET A 64 5.33 3.57 0.02
C MET A 64 6.78 3.43 0.50
N GLN A 65 7.04 3.44 1.81
CA GLN A 65 8.38 3.19 2.35
C GLN A 65 8.87 1.77 2.06
N GLN A 66 7.99 0.77 2.23
CA GLN A 66 8.30 -0.61 1.88
C GLN A 66 8.54 -0.77 0.38
N ALA A 67 7.71 -0.16 -0.47
CA ALA A 67 7.86 -0.22 -1.92
C ALA A 67 9.17 0.40 -2.44
N ARG A 68 9.71 1.41 -1.75
CA ARG A 68 11.04 2.00 -2.05
C ARG A 68 12.20 1.11 -1.61
N THR A 69 11.96 0.25 -0.63
CA THR A 69 13.00 -0.64 -0.11
C THR A 69 12.99 -1.92 -0.94
N PRO A 70 14.04 -2.20 -1.73
CA PRO A 70 14.08 -3.44 -2.47
C PRO A 70 14.10 -4.61 -1.48
N HIS A 71 13.03 -5.41 -1.47
CA HIS A 71 13.00 -6.71 -0.80
C HIS A 71 13.96 -7.68 -1.51
N HIS A 72 15.27 -7.48 -1.34
CA HIS A 72 16.26 -8.50 -1.71
C HIS A 72 16.17 -9.66 -0.69
N ALA A 73 15.60 -10.77 -1.15
CA ALA A 73 15.94 -12.15 -0.78
C ALA A 73 16.05 -12.49 0.72
N GLU A 74 14.92 -12.85 1.35
CA GLU A 74 14.94 -13.68 2.58
C GLU A 74 14.29 -15.07 2.34
N HIS A 75 14.32 -15.58 1.11
CA HIS A 75 13.83 -16.93 0.77
C HIS A 75 14.91 -17.91 0.29
N GLU A 76 16.18 -17.65 0.59
CA GLU A 76 17.29 -18.60 0.32
C GLU A 76 18.20 -18.86 1.53
N ARG A 77 17.73 -18.60 2.76
CA ARG A 77 18.53 -18.92 3.97
C ARG A 77 18.27 -20.31 4.56
N PHE A 78 17.34 -21.08 3.97
CA PHE A 78 16.96 -22.41 4.46
C PHE A 78 16.61 -23.42 3.35
N ALA A 79 17.14 -23.27 2.13
CA ALA A 79 17.05 -24.29 1.09
C ALA A 79 18.41 -24.95 0.85
#